data_AF-A0A9X1V9L2-F1
#
_entry.id   AF-A0A9X1V9L2-F1
#
_cell.length_a   1.000
_cell.length_b   1.000
_cell.length_c   1.000
_cell.angle_alpha   90.00
_cell.angle_beta   90.00
_cell.angle_gamma   90.00
#
_symmetry.space_group_name_H-M   'P 1'
#
loop_
_entity.id
_entity.type
_entity.pdbx_description
1 polymer ?
#
loop_
_entity_poly.entity_id
_entity_poly.type
_entity_poly.pdbx_seq_one_letter_code
_entity_poly.pdbx_strand_id
1 'polypeptide(L)'
;MNSNHEHYSVARAFYQLDFYLDAIHAPFTVKDLYHSAYAEKRKNHYDDKWLDHLEEDSHIRDSLEDSFTAHTIVETLLKTGHEAVLRQLIKHLRKERIHFTQLYISGAGRKKP
;
A
#
# COMPACT_ATOMS: atom_id res chain seq x y z
N MET A 1 -8.66 -14.02 18.26
CA MET A 1 -8.74 -14.70 16.94
C MET A 1 -8.76 -13.63 15.85
N ASN A 2 -7.66 -12.89 15.65
CA ASN A 2 -7.65 -11.69 14.79
C ASN A 2 -6.57 -11.68 13.69
N SER A 3 -5.54 -12.53 13.78
CA SER A 3 -4.37 -12.46 12.89
C SER A 3 -4.71 -12.72 11.43
N ASN A 4 -5.58 -13.69 11.13
CA ASN A 4 -5.95 -13.99 9.73
C ASN A 4 -6.70 -12.84 9.05
N HIS A 5 -7.60 -12.15 9.77
CA HIS A 5 -8.29 -10.98 9.23
C HIS A 5 -7.35 -9.79 9.00
N GLU A 6 -6.39 -9.59 9.90
CA GLU A 6 -5.38 -8.53 9.76
C GLU A 6 -4.44 -8.82 8.58
N HIS A 7 -3.94 -10.05 8.45
CA HIS A 7 -3.12 -10.46 7.30
C HIS A 7 -3.86 -10.29 5.98
N TYR A 8 -5.15 -10.65 5.94
CA TYR A 8 -5.97 -10.48 4.74
C TYR A 8 -6.17 -9.00 4.37
N SER A 9 -6.39 -8.15 5.38
CA SER A 9 -6.54 -6.70 5.19
C SER A 9 -5.25 -6.06 4.65
N VAL A 10 -4.09 -6.53 5.13
CA VAL A 10 -2.77 -6.08 4.65
C VAL A 10 -2.53 -6.48 3.20
N ALA A 11 -2.70 -7.78 2.88
CA ALA A 11 -2.52 -8.31 1.53
C ALA A 11 -3.38 -7.56 0.51
N ARG A 12 -4.66 -7.34 0.87
CA ARG A 12 -5.61 -6.56 0.09
C ARG A 12 -5.14 -5.12 -0.12
N ALA A 13 -4.72 -4.43 0.94
CA ALA A 13 -4.27 -3.04 0.83
C ALA A 13 -3.04 -2.91 -0.07
N PHE A 14 -2.12 -3.88 -0.03
CA PHE A 14 -0.96 -3.89 -0.92
C PHE A 14 -1.35 -4.17 -2.37
N TYR A 15 -2.25 -5.13 -2.61
CA TYR A 15 -2.72 -5.41 -3.96
C TYR A 15 -3.44 -4.21 -4.60
N GLN A 16 -4.34 -3.57 -3.84
CA GLN A 16 -5.04 -2.37 -4.29
C GLN A 16 -4.10 -1.17 -4.49
N LEU A 17 -3.03 -1.05 -3.67
CA LEU A 17 -2.00 -0.03 -3.87
C LEU A 17 -1.20 -0.27 -5.14
N ASP A 18 -0.82 -1.51 -5.41
CA ASP A 18 -0.05 -1.87 -6.60
C ASP A 18 -0.85 -1.59 -7.87
N PHE A 19 -2.14 -1.94 -7.87
CA PHE A 19 -3.08 -1.57 -8.94
C PHE A 19 -3.14 -0.05 -9.17
N TYR A 20 -3.18 0.76 -8.11
CA TYR A 20 -3.16 2.23 -8.25
C TYR A 20 -1.85 2.75 -8.83
N LEU A 21 -0.71 2.18 -8.43
CA LEU A 21 0.60 2.58 -8.93
C LEU A 21 0.73 2.25 -10.42
N ASP A 22 0.24 1.08 -10.84
CA ASP A 22 0.21 0.69 -12.25
C ASP A 22 -0.71 1.60 -13.07
N ALA A 23 -1.92 1.91 -12.57
CA ALA A 23 -2.88 2.78 -13.24
C ALA A 23 -2.37 4.22 -13.48
N ILE A 24 -1.45 4.71 -12.66
CA ILE A 24 -0.79 6.01 -12.86
C ILE A 24 0.57 5.90 -13.55
N HIS A 25 0.94 4.70 -14.02
CA HIS A 25 2.24 4.38 -14.61
C HIS A 25 3.42 4.81 -13.73
N ALA A 26 3.33 4.56 -12.42
CA ALA A 26 4.41 4.84 -11.51
C ALA A 26 5.66 4.02 -11.89
N PRO A 27 6.87 4.59 -11.86
CA PRO A 27 8.10 3.87 -12.22
C PRO A 27 8.62 2.99 -11.07
N PHE A 28 7.75 2.58 -10.15
CA PHE A 28 8.05 1.76 -8.98
C PHE A 28 6.79 0.99 -8.55
N THR A 29 7.01 -0.14 -7.88
CA THR A 29 5.98 -1.09 -7.44
C THR A 29 5.81 -1.08 -5.93
N VAL A 30 4.76 -1.73 -5.41
CA VAL A 30 4.64 -1.99 -3.97
C VAL A 30 5.82 -2.77 -3.43
N LYS A 31 6.38 -3.70 -4.21
CA LYS A 31 7.55 -4.48 -3.82
C LYS A 31 8.78 -3.61 -3.60
N ASP A 32 9.02 -2.62 -4.46
CA ASP A 32 10.10 -1.64 -4.30
C ASP A 32 9.94 -0.82 -3.01
N LEU A 33 8.71 -0.44 -2.69
CA LEU A 33 8.38 0.29 -1.47
C LEU A 33 8.59 -0.57 -0.22
N TYR A 34 8.16 -1.84 -0.27
CA TYR A 34 8.34 -2.80 0.82
C TYR A 34 9.82 -3.10 1.09
N HIS A 35 10.58 -3.30 0.01
CA HIS A 35 12.03 -3.49 0.07
C HIS A 35 12.72 -2.30 0.73
N SER A 36 12.44 -1.09 0.24
CA SER A 36 12.99 0.15 0.79
C SER A 36 12.59 0.39 2.25
N ALA A 37 11.47 -0.18 2.70
CA ALA A 37 10.98 -0.01 4.06
C ALA A 37 11.61 -1.00 5.06
N TYR A 38 11.87 -2.24 4.64
CA TYR A 38 12.15 -3.34 5.56
C TYR A 38 13.44 -4.12 5.30
N ALA A 39 14.02 -4.10 4.09
CA ALA A 39 15.17 -4.94 3.76
C ALA A 39 16.35 -4.74 4.72
N GLU A 40 16.76 -3.49 4.93
CA GLU A 40 17.87 -3.16 5.82
C GLU A 40 17.56 -3.50 7.30
N LYS A 41 16.32 -3.27 7.74
CA LYS A 41 15.92 -3.46 9.13
C LYS A 41 15.77 -4.92 9.50
N ARG A 42 15.21 -5.73 8.60
CA ARG A 42 14.91 -7.15 8.84
C ARG A 42 16.08 -8.07 8.46
N LYS A 43 17.00 -7.62 7.61
CA LYS A 43 18.21 -8.37 7.19
C LYS A 43 17.86 -9.80 6.79
N ASN A 44 18.33 -10.78 7.56
CA ASN A 44 18.13 -12.21 7.30
C ASN A 44 16.66 -12.67 7.42
N HIS A 45 15.80 -11.86 8.04
CA HIS A 45 14.35 -12.12 8.16
C HIS A 45 13.52 -11.32 7.16
N TYR A 46 14.16 -10.63 6.21
CA TYR A 46 13.45 -9.96 5.14
C TYR A 46 12.89 -10.99 4.16
N ASP A 47 11.59 -10.89 3.88
CA ASP A 47 10.92 -11.64 2.83
C ASP A 47 9.81 -10.78 2.21
N ASP A 48 9.86 -10.65 0.90
CA ASP A 48 8.88 -9.95 0.06
C ASP A 48 8.26 -10.84 -1.01
N LYS A 49 8.63 -12.13 -1.07
CA LYS A 49 8.13 -13.05 -2.10
C LYS A 49 6.62 -13.23 -2.03
N TRP A 50 6.04 -13.13 -0.84
CA TRP A 50 4.59 -13.18 -0.65
C TRP A 50 3.83 -12.08 -1.43
N LEU A 51 4.48 -10.95 -1.76
CA LEU A 51 3.88 -9.91 -2.60
C LEU A 51 3.68 -10.37 -4.05
N ASP A 52 4.52 -11.28 -4.55
CA ASP A 52 4.43 -11.81 -5.92
C ASP A 52 3.24 -12.74 -6.10
N HIS A 53 2.68 -13.26 -5.00
CA HIS A 53 1.62 -14.26 -4.99
C HIS A 53 0.25 -13.68 -4.60
N LEU A 54 0.12 -12.36 -4.50
CA LEU A 54 -1.14 -11.73 -4.05
C LEU A 54 -2.30 -12.00 -5.00
N GLU A 55 -2.06 -12.02 -6.30
CA GLU A 55 -3.10 -12.27 -7.31
C GLU A 55 -3.58 -13.73 -7.37
N GLU A 56 -2.83 -14.66 -6.77
CA GLU A 56 -3.17 -16.09 -6.74
C GLU A 56 -4.35 -16.38 -5.80
N ASP A 57 -4.59 -15.52 -4.80
CA ASP A 57 -5.73 -15.62 -3.89
C ASP A 57 -6.96 -14.91 -4.48
N SER A 58 -8.04 -15.68 -4.69
CA SER A 58 -9.27 -15.16 -5.29
C SER A 58 -9.88 -14.00 -4.50
N HIS A 59 -9.93 -14.00 -3.16
CA HIS A 59 -10.54 -12.85 -2.48
C HIS A 59 -9.64 -11.62 -2.40
N ILE A 60 -8.33 -11.76 -2.62
CA ILE A 60 -7.45 -10.61 -2.84
C ILE A 60 -7.71 -10.02 -4.22
N ARG A 61 -7.81 -10.86 -5.25
CA ARG A 61 -8.14 -10.41 -6.61
C ARG A 61 -9.50 -9.72 -6.68
N ASP A 62 -10.52 -10.34 -6.09
CA ASP A 62 -11.91 -9.84 -6.10
C ASP A 62 -12.05 -8.54 -5.28
N SER A 63 -11.07 -8.24 -4.42
CA SER A 63 -11.05 -6.99 -3.63
C SER A 63 -10.91 -5.72 -4.47
N LEU A 64 -10.59 -5.83 -5.77
CA LEU A 64 -10.62 -4.70 -6.70
C LEU A 64 -12.04 -4.29 -7.10
N GLU A 65 -13.02 -5.19 -6.98
CA GLU A 65 -14.44 -4.88 -7.25
C GLU A 65 -15.08 -4.10 -6.10
N ASP A 66 -14.54 -4.26 -4.90
CA ASP A 66 -14.97 -3.51 -3.73
C ASP A 66 -14.59 -2.02 -3.86
N SER A 67 -15.40 -1.13 -3.28
CA SER A 67 -15.04 0.30 -3.23
C SER A 67 -13.82 0.53 -2.34
N PHE A 68 -12.68 0.89 -2.94
CA PHE A 68 -11.48 1.33 -2.24
C PHE A 68 -11.04 2.72 -2.70
N THR A 69 -10.33 3.42 -1.81
CA THR A 69 -9.72 4.71 -2.10
C THR A 69 -8.28 4.71 -1.61
N ALA A 70 -7.46 5.64 -2.12
CA ALA A 70 -6.14 5.86 -1.54
C ALA A 70 -6.19 6.09 -0.02
N HIS A 71 -7.25 6.73 0.48
CA HIS A 71 -7.45 6.95 1.90
C HIS A 71 -7.64 5.63 2.68
N THR A 72 -8.52 4.73 2.22
CA THR A 72 -8.76 3.45 2.91
C THR A 72 -7.55 2.52 2.88
N ILE A 73 -6.75 2.57 1.80
CA ILE A 73 -5.47 1.86 1.71
C ILE A 73 -4.50 2.41 2.76
N VAL A 74 -4.33 3.73 2.81
CA VAL A 74 -3.44 4.39 3.79
C VAL A 74 -3.85 4.06 5.21
N GLU A 75 -5.15 4.14 5.53
CA GLU A 75 -5.65 3.79 6.85
C GLU A 75 -5.36 2.34 7.23
N THR A 76 -5.59 1.41 6.30
CA THR A 76 -5.33 -0.02 6.52
C THR A 76 -3.86 -0.27 6.80
N LEU A 77 -2.96 0.31 5.99
CA LEU A 77 -1.52 0.19 6.18
C LEU A 77 -1.04 0.83 7.50
N LEU A 78 -1.63 1.93 7.94
CA LEU A 78 -1.33 2.50 9.26
C LEU A 78 -1.76 1.59 10.41
N LYS A 79 -3.02 1.11 10.38
CA LYS A 79 -3.59 0.23 11.42
C LYS A 79 -2.83 -1.08 11.59
N THR A 80 -2.18 -1.54 10.52
CA THR A 80 -1.45 -2.81 10.46
C THR A 80 0.06 -2.68 10.60
N GLY A 81 0.57 -1.48 10.91
CA GLY A 81 2.00 -1.25 11.21
C GLY A 81 2.90 -1.08 9.97
N HIS A 82 2.31 -0.83 8.79
CA HIS A 82 2.99 -0.61 7.53
C HIS A 82 3.29 0.87 7.21
N GLU A 83 3.37 1.72 8.24
CA GLU A 83 3.73 3.13 8.11
C GLU A 83 5.09 3.35 7.41
N ALA A 84 6.05 2.43 7.59
CA ALA A 84 7.33 2.50 6.91
C ALA A 84 7.19 2.43 5.38
N VAL A 85 6.23 1.65 4.87
CA VAL A 85 5.95 1.57 3.43
C VAL A 85 5.30 2.86 2.93
N LEU A 86 4.38 3.44 3.69
CA LEU A 86 3.76 4.73 3.37
C LEU A 86 4.79 5.86 3.29
N ARG A 87 5.80 5.87 4.17
CA ARG A 87 6.90 6.83 4.08
C ARG A 87 7.70 6.68 2.79
N GLN A 88 7.94 5.44 2.35
CA GLN A 88 8.61 5.19 1.06
C GLN A 88 7.74 5.60 -0.12
N LEU A 89 6.42 5.34 -0.07
CA LEU A 89 5.47 5.79 -1.09
C LEU A 89 5.55 7.30 -1.29
N ILE A 90 5.43 8.08 -0.22
CA ILE A 90 5.50 9.55 -0.27
C ILE A 90 6.85 10.02 -0.82
N LYS A 91 7.95 9.38 -0.42
CA LYS A 91 9.30 9.70 -0.90
C LYS A 91 9.41 9.48 -2.42
N HIS A 92 8.94 8.34 -2.92
CA HIS A 92 8.99 8.02 -4.35
C HIS A 92 8.08 8.94 -5.17
N LEU A 93 6.83 9.14 -4.75
CA LEU A 93 5.91 10.06 -5.43
C LEU A 93 6.50 11.47 -5.57
N ARG A 94 7.13 12.00 -4.51
CA ARG A 94 7.81 13.31 -4.56
C ARG A 94 9.00 13.32 -5.51
N LYS A 95 9.83 12.28 -5.48
CA LYS A 95 11.01 12.15 -6.35
C LYS A 95 10.61 12.15 -7.83
N GLU A 96 9.57 11.40 -8.16
CA GLU A 96 9.06 11.26 -9.53
C GLU A 96 8.14 12.40 -9.95
N ARG A 97 7.95 13.41 -9.08
CA ARG A 97 7.03 14.54 -9.27
C ARG A 97 5.59 14.11 -9.59
N ILE A 98 5.22 12.88 -9.23
CA ILE A 98 3.87 12.37 -9.37
C ILE A 98 3.01 13.11 -8.36
N HIS A 99 2.12 13.96 -8.88
CA HIS A 99 1.16 14.69 -8.07
C HIS A 99 0.02 13.73 -7.69
N PHE A 100 0.35 12.77 -6.83
CA PHE A 100 -0.66 12.05 -6.08
C PHE A 100 -1.29 13.11 -5.18
N THR A 101 -2.47 13.61 -5.57
CA THR A 101 -3.07 14.79 -4.98
C THR A 101 -2.96 14.68 -3.46
N GLN A 102 -2.13 15.54 -2.86
CA GLN A 102 -1.82 15.54 -1.42
C GLN A 102 -3.11 15.58 -0.57
N LEU A 103 -4.24 15.97 -1.17
CA LEU A 103 -5.61 15.89 -0.65
C LEU A 103 -6.06 14.50 -0.17
N TYR A 104 -5.64 13.40 -0.80
CA TYR A 104 -6.14 12.06 -0.45
C TYR A 104 -5.31 11.33 0.61
N ILE A 105 -4.01 11.63 0.71
CA ILE A 105 -3.11 11.06 1.74
C ILE A 105 -3.27 11.79 3.08
N SER A 106 -3.66 13.07 3.07
CA SER A 106 -3.70 13.90 4.28
C SER A 106 -5.04 13.89 5.04
N GLY A 107 -6.13 13.33 4.50
CA GLY A 107 -7.39 13.10 5.23
C GLY A 107 -8.04 14.33 5.92
N ALA A 108 -7.56 15.56 5.67
CA ALA A 108 -7.94 16.74 6.44
C ALA A 108 -8.29 17.92 5.54
N GLY A 109 -9.26 17.68 4.66
CA GLY A 109 -9.94 18.72 3.88
C GLY A 109 -11.43 18.77 4.15
N ARG A 110 -11.92 18.28 5.30
CA ARG A 110 -13.27 18.66 5.78
C ARG A 110 -13.25 20.14 6.15
N LYS A 111 -13.32 21.04 5.17
CA LYS A 111 -14.07 22.28 5.34
C LYS A 111 -15.51 21.93 4.99
N LYS A 112 -16.33 21.66 6.02
CA LYS A 112 -17.76 21.89 5.89
C LYS A 112 -17.97 23.41 5.68
N PRO A 113 -18.95 23.81 4.86
CA PRO A 113 -19.33 25.22 4.70
C PRO A 113 -19.78 25.83 6.04
#